data_AF-A0A965LLJ7-F1
#
_entry.id   AF-A0A965LLJ7-F1
#
_cell.length_a   1.000
_cell.length_b   1.000
_cell.length_c   1.000
_cell.angle_alpha   90.00
_cell.angle_beta   90.00
_cell.angle_gamma   90.00
#
_symmetry.space_group_name_H-M   'P 1'
#
loop_
_entity.id
_entity.type
_entity.pdbx_description
1 polymer ?
#
loop_
_entity_poly.entity_id
_entity_poly.type
_entity_poly.pdbx_seq_one_letter_code
_entity_poly.pdbx_strand_id
1 'polypeptide(L)'
;MNENHSQILLDSAVAALNSGDSVLGASYLYDLWKHEPSILKSNAIRISHLLTIGGYWDAITSLLPNGTNSLVETGWLNSLTTSRPVNAANQPIPWYTYPSIEFIEPKVKREWNVFEWGSGNSTLWWSQRVNRVISVDHDPEWFRSISNQMPDNVSIKLITEKNSYIQALERSVSEINGALLDVVVIDGEWRNECAKQAIHFLSPEGVIIFDNSDRIMFREGTAHLDTCGLF
;
A
#
# COMPACT_ATOMS: atom_id res chain seq x y z
N MET A 1 -2.36 -21.65 -33.98
CA MET A 1 -1.37 -22.18 -33.02
C MET A 1 -2.13 -23.03 -32.02
N ASN A 2 -1.48 -24.02 -31.41
CA ASN A 2 -2.08 -24.70 -30.25
C ASN A 2 -1.89 -23.79 -29.03
N GLU A 3 -2.84 -23.78 -28.08
CA GLU A 3 -2.76 -23.00 -26.83
C GLU A 3 -1.40 -23.12 -26.12
N ASN A 4 -0.76 -24.29 -26.24
CA ASN A 4 0.56 -24.57 -25.69
C ASN A 4 1.67 -23.68 -26.27
N HIS A 5 1.60 -23.29 -27.55
CA HIS A 5 2.61 -22.44 -28.19
C HIS A 5 2.51 -20.98 -27.75
N SER A 6 1.28 -20.46 -27.62
CA SER A 6 1.06 -19.09 -27.16
C SER A 6 1.44 -18.89 -25.71
N GLN A 7 1.20 -19.89 -24.86
CA GLN A 7 1.69 -19.86 -23.48
C GLN A 7 3.22 -19.82 -23.42
N ILE A 8 3.90 -20.63 -24.25
CA ILE A 8 5.38 -20.62 -24.35
C ILE A 8 5.90 -19.24 -24.78
N LEU A 9 5.27 -18.60 -25.77
CA LEU A 9 5.67 -17.26 -26.20
C LEU A 9 5.45 -16.22 -25.10
N LEU A 10 4.37 -16.33 -24.33
CA LEU A 10 4.09 -15.41 -23.23
C LEU A 10 5.11 -15.58 -22.10
N ASP A 11 5.43 -16.82 -21.74
CA ASP A 11 6.45 -17.12 -20.72
C ASP A 11 7.84 -16.66 -21.18
N SER A 12 8.16 -16.82 -22.48
CA SER A 12 9.41 -16.33 -23.08
C SER A 12 9.49 -14.80 -23.06
N ALA A 13 8.38 -14.11 -23.36
CA ALA A 13 8.30 -12.66 -23.27
C ALA A 13 8.56 -12.17 -21.84
N VAL A 14 7.91 -12.80 -20.85
CA VAL A 14 8.09 -12.47 -19.43
C VAL A 14 9.53 -12.69 -19.00
N ALA A 15 10.15 -13.82 -19.38
CA ALA A 15 11.53 -14.12 -19.06
C ALA A 15 12.51 -13.08 -19.62
N ALA A 16 12.37 -12.71 -20.91
CA ALA A 16 13.20 -11.71 -21.55
C ALA A 16 13.06 -10.33 -20.90
N LEU A 17 11.83 -9.92 -20.57
CA LEU A 17 11.56 -8.63 -19.91
C LEU A 17 12.15 -8.60 -18.49
N ASN A 18 12.04 -9.70 -17.74
CA ASN A 18 12.64 -9.83 -16.41
C ASN A 18 14.18 -9.82 -16.45
N SER A 19 14.81 -10.23 -17.56
CA SER A 19 16.26 -10.11 -17.75
C SER A 19 16.71 -8.75 -18.29
N GLY A 20 15.79 -7.81 -18.52
CA GLY A 20 16.09 -6.49 -19.08
C GLY A 20 16.24 -6.44 -20.61
N ASP A 21 15.89 -7.52 -21.33
CA ASP A 21 15.89 -7.55 -22.79
C ASP A 21 14.51 -7.17 -23.35
N SER A 22 14.22 -5.87 -23.37
CA SER A 22 12.93 -5.37 -23.87
C SER A 22 12.73 -5.57 -25.35
N VAL A 23 13.79 -5.60 -26.16
CA VAL A 23 13.65 -5.82 -27.61
C VAL A 23 13.17 -7.23 -27.85
N LEU A 24 13.81 -8.23 -27.24
CA LEU A 24 13.41 -9.61 -27.35
C LEU A 24 12.02 -9.85 -26.74
N GLY A 25 11.76 -9.30 -25.56
CA GLY A 25 10.45 -9.36 -24.91
C GLY A 25 9.32 -8.78 -25.75
N ALA A 26 9.54 -7.59 -26.33
CA ALA A 26 8.57 -6.95 -27.22
C ALA A 26 8.36 -7.74 -28.52
N SER A 27 9.41 -8.40 -29.05
CA SER A 27 9.29 -9.25 -30.24
C SER A 27 8.36 -10.45 -30.00
N TYR A 28 8.49 -11.15 -28.87
CA TYR A 28 7.59 -12.25 -28.51
C TYR A 28 6.14 -11.78 -28.32
N LEU A 29 5.94 -10.61 -27.70
CA LEU A 29 4.61 -10.01 -27.55
C LEU A 29 4.00 -9.59 -28.89
N TYR A 30 4.82 -9.11 -29.83
CA TYR A 30 4.38 -8.74 -31.17
C TYR A 30 3.99 -9.97 -31.99
N ASP A 31 4.74 -11.06 -31.90
CA ASP A 31 4.39 -12.33 -32.54
C ASP A 31 3.09 -12.91 -31.96
N LEU A 32 2.93 -12.87 -30.64
CA LEU A 32 1.66 -13.20 -29.98
C LEU A 32 0.50 -12.35 -30.49
N TRP A 33 0.69 -11.05 -30.65
CA TRP A 33 -0.34 -10.14 -31.14
C TRP A 33 -0.81 -10.48 -32.55
N LYS A 34 0.13 -10.86 -33.43
CA LYS A 34 -0.17 -11.27 -34.80
C LYS A 34 -1.00 -12.54 -34.89
N HIS A 35 -0.76 -13.49 -33.98
CA HIS A 35 -1.28 -14.84 -34.11
C HIS A 35 -2.45 -15.16 -33.17
N GLU A 36 -2.44 -14.64 -31.94
CA GLU A 36 -3.48 -14.87 -30.93
C GLU A 36 -3.73 -13.61 -30.07
N PRO A 37 -4.29 -12.53 -30.64
CA PRO A 37 -4.47 -11.27 -29.92
C PRO A 37 -5.42 -11.36 -28.70
N SER A 38 -6.23 -12.41 -28.60
CA SER A 38 -7.11 -12.66 -27.44
C SER A 38 -6.34 -12.87 -26.14
N ILE A 39 -5.20 -13.56 -26.17
CA ILE A 39 -4.38 -13.82 -24.96
C ILE A 39 -3.76 -12.52 -24.44
N LEU A 40 -3.44 -11.58 -25.34
CA LEU A 40 -2.94 -10.27 -24.96
C LEU A 40 -4.05 -9.39 -24.39
N LYS A 41 -5.27 -9.46 -24.94
CA LYS A 41 -6.41 -8.72 -24.42
C LYS A 41 -6.79 -9.14 -23.00
N SER A 42 -6.76 -10.45 -22.71
CA SER A 42 -7.01 -10.95 -21.34
C SER A 42 -5.89 -10.58 -20.35
N ASN A 43 -4.70 -10.23 -20.84
CA ASN A 43 -3.53 -9.88 -20.03
C ASN A 43 -3.03 -8.44 -20.24
N ALA A 44 -3.85 -7.56 -20.82
CA ALA A 44 -3.40 -6.29 -21.40
C ALA A 44 -2.64 -5.41 -20.39
N ILE A 45 -3.14 -5.35 -19.14
CA ILE A 45 -2.52 -4.58 -18.05
C ILE A 45 -1.13 -5.16 -17.72
N ARG A 46 -1.04 -6.48 -17.52
CA ARG A 46 0.22 -7.15 -17.17
C ARG A 46 1.27 -6.97 -18.28
N ILE A 47 0.86 -7.08 -19.53
CA ILE A 47 1.75 -6.88 -20.68
C ILE A 47 2.21 -5.42 -20.76
N SER A 48 1.31 -4.46 -20.54
CA SER A 48 1.67 -3.04 -20.50
C SER A 48 2.69 -2.76 -19.40
N HIS A 49 2.53 -3.35 -18.20
CA HIS A 49 3.49 -3.22 -17.11
C HIS A 49 4.84 -3.83 -17.48
N LEU A 50 4.87 -5.03 -18.06
CA LEU A 50 6.11 -5.70 -18.44
C LEU A 50 6.88 -4.92 -19.53
N LEU A 51 6.17 -4.41 -20.55
CA LEU A 51 6.77 -3.54 -21.57
C LEU A 51 7.32 -2.25 -20.98
N THR A 52 6.60 -1.67 -20.02
CA THR A 52 7.05 -0.48 -19.31
C THR A 52 8.31 -0.81 -18.51
N ILE A 53 8.29 -1.84 -17.66
CA ILE A 53 9.43 -2.24 -16.81
C ILE A 53 10.66 -2.58 -17.66
N GLY A 54 10.48 -3.29 -18.79
CA GLY A 54 11.58 -3.68 -19.66
C GLY A 54 12.22 -2.52 -20.42
N GLY A 55 11.59 -1.33 -20.46
CA GLY A 55 12.12 -0.18 -21.18
C GLY A 55 13.55 0.19 -20.76
N TYR A 56 14.36 0.69 -21.70
CA TYR A 56 15.72 1.16 -21.44
C TYR A 56 15.74 2.50 -20.69
N TRP A 57 15.18 2.54 -19.48
CA TRP A 57 14.94 3.78 -18.72
C TRP A 57 16.21 4.52 -18.35
N ASP A 58 17.34 3.84 -18.18
CA ASP A 58 18.64 4.50 -17.95
C ASP A 58 19.05 5.33 -19.17
N ALA A 59 18.92 4.75 -20.37
CA ALA A 59 19.20 5.46 -21.62
C ALA A 59 18.21 6.62 -21.82
N ILE A 60 16.91 6.40 -21.58
CA ILE A 60 15.90 7.46 -21.67
C ILE A 60 16.21 8.59 -20.69
N THR A 61 16.58 8.28 -19.45
CA THR A 61 16.95 9.27 -18.42
C THR A 61 18.15 10.10 -18.84
N SER A 62 19.16 9.47 -19.47
CA SER A 62 20.35 10.18 -19.95
C SER A 62 20.08 11.20 -21.07
N LEU A 63 18.94 11.09 -21.74
CA LEU A 63 18.49 12.02 -22.79
C LEU A 63 17.65 13.18 -22.25
N LEU A 64 17.24 13.13 -20.98
CA LEU A 64 16.41 14.15 -20.33
C LEU A 64 17.25 15.05 -19.43
N PRO A 65 16.84 16.31 -19.18
CA PRO A 65 17.47 17.13 -18.16
C PRO A 65 17.42 16.44 -16.79
N ASN A 66 18.49 16.60 -16.01
CA ASN A 66 18.58 16.01 -14.66
C ASN A 66 17.35 16.36 -13.81
N GLY A 67 16.77 15.37 -13.14
CA GLY A 67 15.61 15.57 -12.26
C GLY A 67 14.26 15.68 -12.97
N THR A 68 14.19 15.49 -14.30
CA THR A 68 12.92 15.67 -15.04
C THR A 68 12.22 14.37 -15.43
N ASN A 69 12.87 13.22 -15.29
CA ASN A 69 12.23 11.92 -15.57
C ASN A 69 11.34 11.50 -14.39
N SER A 70 10.11 11.99 -14.34
CA SER A 70 9.18 11.72 -13.23
C SER A 70 8.96 10.23 -12.95
N LEU A 71 9.04 9.35 -13.95
CA LEU A 71 8.85 7.90 -13.75
C LEU A 71 9.96 7.30 -12.87
N VAL A 72 11.16 7.85 -12.95
CA VAL A 72 12.32 7.49 -12.12
C VAL A 72 12.31 8.30 -10.82
N GLU A 73 12.22 9.63 -10.92
CA GLU A 73 12.37 10.55 -9.80
C GLU A 73 11.30 10.37 -8.71
N THR A 74 10.09 9.95 -9.09
CA THR A 74 9.01 9.66 -8.12
C THR A 74 9.07 8.24 -7.55
N GLY A 75 9.81 7.33 -8.18
CA GLY A 75 9.78 5.89 -7.86
C GLY A 75 8.62 5.13 -8.50
N TRP A 76 7.94 5.69 -9.50
CA TRP A 76 6.84 5.01 -10.19
C TRP A 76 7.29 3.69 -10.85
N LEU A 77 8.47 3.66 -11.48
CA LEU A 77 9.04 2.42 -12.02
C LEU A 77 9.36 1.39 -10.94
N ASN A 78 9.89 1.84 -9.80
CA ASN A 78 10.13 0.97 -8.64
C ASN A 78 8.81 0.37 -8.13
N SER A 79 7.75 1.18 -8.10
CA SER A 79 6.43 0.75 -7.65
C SER A 79 5.82 -0.33 -8.55
N LEU A 80 5.98 -0.18 -9.87
CA LEU A 80 5.56 -1.21 -10.83
C LEU A 80 6.34 -2.51 -10.64
N THR A 81 7.66 -2.43 -10.54
CA THR A 81 8.55 -3.60 -10.39
C THR A 81 8.25 -4.37 -9.10
N THR A 82 8.03 -3.67 -7.99
CA THR A 82 7.77 -4.28 -6.69
C THR A 82 6.29 -4.62 -6.45
N SER A 83 5.39 -4.16 -7.32
CA SER A 83 3.93 -4.24 -7.12
C SER A 83 3.49 -3.66 -5.76
N ARG A 84 4.19 -2.62 -5.31
CA ARG A 84 3.97 -1.91 -4.03
C ARG A 84 4.25 -0.41 -4.22
N PRO A 85 3.49 0.49 -3.60
CA PRO A 85 3.82 1.91 -3.67
C PRO A 85 5.13 2.20 -2.94
N VAL A 86 6.15 2.64 -3.67
CA VAL A 86 7.46 3.02 -3.11
C VAL A 86 7.99 4.27 -3.79
N ASN A 87 8.81 5.04 -3.07
CA ASN A 87 9.50 6.19 -3.65
C ASN A 87 10.76 5.76 -4.44
N ALA A 88 11.47 6.73 -5.01
CA ALA A 88 12.70 6.49 -5.76
C ALA A 88 13.81 5.78 -4.94
N ALA A 89 13.78 5.93 -3.61
CA ALA A 89 14.68 5.25 -2.68
C ALA A 89 14.18 3.86 -2.21
N ASN A 90 13.13 3.32 -2.85
CA ASN A 90 12.46 2.06 -2.45
C ASN A 90 11.87 2.08 -1.03
N GLN A 91 11.61 3.26 -0.48
CA GLN A 91 10.90 3.37 0.80
C GLN A 91 9.38 3.29 0.55
N PRO A 92 8.63 2.62 1.44
CA PRO A 92 7.18 2.47 1.31
C PRO A 92 6.50 3.85 1.25
N ILE A 93 5.44 3.95 0.47
CA ILE A 93 4.50 5.08 0.44
C ILE A 93 3.15 4.54 0.94
N PRO A 94 2.50 5.17 1.93
CA PRO A 94 1.24 4.66 2.45
C PRO A 94 0.17 4.82 1.36
N TRP A 95 -0.87 3.98 1.39
CA TRP A 95 -1.93 4.06 0.37
C TRP A 95 -2.96 5.15 0.68
N TYR A 96 -2.46 6.36 0.98
CA TYR A 96 -3.27 7.55 1.17
C TYR A 96 -3.23 8.40 -0.10
N THR A 97 -4.11 9.41 -0.18
CA THR A 97 -3.98 10.43 -1.24
C THR A 97 -2.69 11.22 -1.04
N TYR A 98 -2.03 11.64 -2.12
CA TYR A 98 -0.81 12.46 -2.02
C TYR A 98 -1.01 13.72 -1.15
N PRO A 99 -2.13 14.47 -1.24
CA PRO A 99 -2.37 15.59 -0.32
C PRO A 99 -2.44 15.19 1.15
N SER A 100 -3.00 14.02 1.48
CA SER A 100 -3.01 13.49 2.86
C SER A 100 -1.58 13.24 3.36
N ILE A 101 -0.73 12.65 2.51
CA ILE A 101 0.67 12.36 2.83
C ILE A 101 1.44 13.66 3.05
N GLU A 102 1.35 14.60 2.11
CA GLU A 102 2.00 15.92 2.19
C GLU A 102 1.53 16.70 3.42
N PHE A 103 0.27 16.53 3.83
CA PHE A 103 -0.25 17.17 5.03
C PHE A 103 0.29 16.53 6.32
N ILE A 104 0.31 15.20 6.43
CA ILE A 104 0.62 14.53 7.70
C ILE A 104 2.12 14.33 7.91
N GLU A 105 2.88 13.99 6.86
CA GLU A 105 4.31 13.65 6.95
C GLU A 105 5.16 14.68 7.72
N PRO A 106 5.06 16.00 7.48
CA PRO A 106 5.88 16.98 8.21
C PRO A 106 5.49 17.14 9.69
N LYS A 107 4.36 16.57 10.13
CA LYS A 107 3.88 16.65 11.52
C LYS A 107 4.26 15.42 12.34
N VAL A 108 4.65 14.33 11.68
CA VAL A 108 4.95 13.05 12.34
C VAL A 108 6.18 13.19 13.23
N LYS A 109 6.07 12.75 14.49
CA LYS A 109 7.18 12.78 15.46
C LYS A 109 7.69 11.38 15.77
N ARG A 110 8.97 11.27 16.14
CA ARG A 110 9.65 10.00 16.39
C ARG A 110 9.14 9.28 17.63
N GLU A 111 8.59 10.01 18.58
CA GLU A 111 8.01 9.52 19.82
C GLU A 111 6.57 9.01 19.68
N TRP A 112 5.94 9.22 18.51
CA TRP A 112 4.53 8.90 18.32
C TRP A 112 4.22 7.41 18.38
N ASN A 113 3.04 7.08 18.88
CA ASN A 113 2.49 5.72 18.84
C ASN A 113 1.29 5.68 17.89
N VAL A 114 1.33 4.75 16.94
CA VAL A 114 0.33 4.59 15.89
C VAL A 114 -0.44 3.29 16.12
N PHE A 115 -1.76 3.36 15.99
CA PHE A 115 -2.62 2.19 15.90
C PHE A 115 -3.31 2.14 14.53
N GLU A 116 -3.37 0.97 13.91
CA GLU A 116 -4.06 0.77 12.63
C GLU A 116 -5.06 -0.40 12.70
N TRP A 117 -6.30 -0.16 12.29
CA TRP A 117 -7.15 -1.22 11.76
C TRP A 117 -6.91 -1.32 10.26
N GLY A 118 -6.44 -2.48 9.81
CA GLY A 118 -5.93 -2.68 8.45
C GLY A 118 -4.42 -2.47 8.43
N SER A 119 -3.68 -3.49 8.02
CA SER A 119 -2.22 -3.47 8.00
C SER A 119 -1.69 -3.54 6.58
N GLY A 120 -0.48 -3.06 6.33
CA GLY A 120 0.10 -3.11 4.98
C GLY A 120 1.25 -2.15 4.75
N ASN A 121 1.24 -1.48 3.59
CA ASN A 121 2.32 -0.58 3.23
C ASN A 121 2.35 0.70 4.09
N SER A 122 1.19 1.13 4.61
CA SER A 122 1.12 2.21 5.60
C SER A 122 1.83 1.83 6.90
N THR A 123 1.69 0.59 7.36
CA THR A 123 2.39 0.07 8.54
C THR A 123 3.90 0.21 8.41
N LEU A 124 4.45 -0.14 7.24
CA LEU A 124 5.88 0.03 6.93
C LEU A 124 6.28 1.51 6.81
N TRP A 125 5.40 2.37 6.29
CA TRP A 125 5.65 3.81 6.21
C TRP A 125 5.71 4.46 7.59
N TRP A 126 4.77 4.11 8.48
CA TRP A 126 4.72 4.57 9.87
C TRP A 126 5.92 4.07 10.66
N SER A 127 6.29 2.79 10.53
CA SER A 127 7.38 2.17 11.29
C SER A 127 8.72 2.88 11.08
N GLN A 128 8.93 3.48 9.91
CA GLN A 128 10.12 4.27 9.58
C GLN A 128 10.17 5.65 10.24
N ARG A 129 9.06 6.11 10.85
CA ARG A 129 8.86 7.50 11.28
C ARG A 129 8.50 7.66 12.75
N VAL A 130 7.97 6.62 13.39
CA VAL A 130 7.38 6.71 14.74
C VAL A 130 8.01 5.71 15.72
N ASN A 131 7.66 5.82 17.00
CA ASN A 131 8.22 4.99 18.06
C ASN A 131 7.68 3.57 17.97
N ARG A 132 6.36 3.43 17.79
CA ARG A 132 5.69 2.12 17.74
C ARG A 132 4.48 2.15 16.83
N VAL A 133 4.26 1.04 16.12
CA VAL A 133 3.05 0.79 15.34
C VAL A 133 2.40 -0.49 15.83
N ILE A 134 1.09 -0.45 16.08
CA ILE A 134 0.29 -1.63 16.39
C ILE A 134 -0.81 -1.73 15.35
N SER A 135 -0.80 -2.78 14.54
CA SER A 135 -1.76 -2.95 13.45
C SER A 135 -2.55 -4.24 13.62
N VAL A 136 -3.82 -4.21 13.27
CA VAL A 136 -4.74 -5.34 13.40
C VAL A 136 -5.39 -5.62 12.05
N ASP A 137 -5.27 -6.87 11.61
CA ASP A 137 -5.87 -7.32 10.37
C ASP A 137 -6.87 -8.45 10.60
N HIS A 138 -7.84 -8.57 9.70
CA HIS A 138 -8.87 -9.60 9.76
C HIS A 138 -8.62 -10.70 8.71
N ASP A 139 -7.80 -10.43 7.68
CA ASP A 139 -7.53 -11.35 6.59
C ASP A 139 -6.30 -12.23 6.91
N PRO A 140 -6.47 -13.57 7.07
CA PRO A 140 -5.36 -14.48 7.36
C PRO A 140 -4.35 -14.66 6.22
N GLU A 141 -4.76 -14.52 4.96
CA GLU A 141 -3.87 -14.59 3.81
C GLU A 141 -3.02 -13.34 3.72
N TRP A 142 -3.65 -12.17 3.84
CA TRP A 142 -2.95 -10.90 3.85
C TRP A 142 -1.96 -10.81 5.02
N PHE A 143 -2.40 -11.13 6.24
CA PHE A 143 -1.54 -11.17 7.43
C PHE A 143 -0.29 -12.04 7.20
N ARG A 144 -0.46 -13.26 6.68
CA ARG A 144 0.67 -14.15 6.37
C ARG A 144 1.64 -13.54 5.35
N SER A 145 1.14 -12.79 4.38
CA SER A 145 1.95 -12.19 3.33
C SER A 145 2.85 -11.04 3.81
N ILE A 146 2.42 -10.28 4.83
CA ILE A 146 3.11 -9.07 5.28
C ILE A 146 3.85 -9.23 6.62
N SER A 147 3.43 -10.16 7.49
CA SER A 147 3.99 -10.29 8.85
C SER A 147 5.50 -10.54 8.87
N ASN A 148 6.04 -11.23 7.86
CA ASN A 148 7.48 -11.50 7.76
C ASN A 148 8.32 -10.27 7.33
N GLN A 149 7.67 -9.16 6.99
CA GLN A 149 8.32 -7.94 6.52
C GLN A 149 8.37 -6.85 7.60
N MET A 150 7.80 -7.11 8.77
CA MET A 150 7.59 -6.08 9.79
C MET A 150 8.85 -5.89 10.65
N PRO A 151 9.31 -4.64 10.85
CA PRO A 151 10.43 -4.34 11.74
C PRO A 151 10.04 -4.45 13.21
N ASP A 152 11.04 -4.43 14.10
CA ASP A 152 10.89 -4.69 15.54
C ASP A 152 9.92 -3.73 16.27
N ASN A 153 9.73 -2.51 15.77
CA ASN A 153 8.82 -1.54 16.37
C ASN A 153 7.35 -1.72 15.92
N VAL A 154 7.05 -2.76 15.15
CA VAL A 154 5.70 -3.09 14.67
C VAL A 154 5.19 -4.34 15.36
N SER A 155 3.97 -4.25 15.90
CA SER A 155 3.20 -5.40 16.37
C SER A 155 1.97 -5.58 15.47
N ILE A 156 1.94 -6.63 14.67
CA ILE A 156 0.78 -6.98 13.84
C ILE A 156 -0.01 -8.15 14.47
N LYS A 157 -1.34 -8.06 14.51
CA LYS A 157 -2.22 -9.11 15.05
C LYS A 157 -3.30 -9.51 14.06
N LEU A 158 -3.51 -10.81 13.88
CA LEU A 158 -4.66 -11.35 13.16
C LEU A 158 -5.85 -11.51 14.12
N ILE A 159 -6.93 -10.80 13.87
CA ILE A 159 -8.18 -10.88 14.64
C ILE A 159 -9.36 -10.96 13.67
N THR A 160 -9.94 -12.14 13.55
CA THR A 160 -11.06 -12.40 12.62
C THR A 160 -12.43 -12.15 13.22
N GLU A 161 -12.53 -12.11 14.56
CA GLU A 161 -13.81 -11.91 15.27
C GLU A 161 -14.08 -10.41 15.46
N LYS A 162 -15.25 -9.96 14.99
CA LYS A 162 -15.66 -8.55 14.92
C LYS A 162 -15.43 -7.77 16.23
N ASN A 163 -15.96 -8.26 17.34
CA ASN A 163 -15.91 -7.51 18.60
C ASN A 163 -14.48 -7.41 19.12
N SER A 164 -13.72 -8.49 19.02
CA SER A 164 -12.30 -8.52 19.38
C SER A 164 -11.46 -7.61 18.48
N TYR A 165 -11.81 -7.50 17.19
CA TYR A 165 -11.15 -6.60 16.25
C TYR A 165 -11.38 -5.14 16.62
N ILE A 166 -12.63 -4.77 16.86
CA ILE A 166 -13.02 -3.41 17.29
C ILE A 166 -12.37 -3.06 18.65
N GLN A 167 -12.34 -3.99 19.60
CA GLN A 167 -11.71 -3.79 20.92
C GLN A 167 -10.17 -3.85 20.90
N ALA A 168 -9.56 -4.17 19.76
CA ALA A 168 -8.12 -4.38 19.70
C ALA A 168 -7.33 -3.10 20.02
N LEU A 169 -7.92 -1.92 19.79
CA LEU A 169 -7.32 -0.64 20.13
C LEU A 169 -7.14 -0.50 21.66
N GLU A 170 -8.19 -0.72 22.45
CA GLU A 170 -8.13 -0.67 23.93
C GLU A 170 -7.10 -1.66 24.49
N ARG A 171 -7.07 -2.88 23.94
CA ARG A 171 -6.08 -3.91 24.33
C ARG A 171 -4.67 -3.45 23.99
N SER A 172 -4.47 -2.82 22.84
CA SER A 172 -3.17 -2.33 22.38
C SER A 172 -2.67 -1.15 23.22
N VAL A 173 -3.56 -0.28 23.67
CA VAL A 173 -3.23 0.80 24.62
C VAL A 173 -2.72 0.23 25.94
N SER A 174 -3.33 -0.86 26.43
CA SER A 174 -2.86 -1.55 27.63
C SER A 174 -1.44 -2.11 27.46
N GLU A 175 -1.06 -2.57 26.26
CA GLU A 175 0.28 -3.08 25.94
C GLU A 175 1.37 -2.01 25.81
N ILE A 176 0.97 -0.74 25.69
CA ILE A 176 1.86 0.43 25.72
C ILE A 176 1.77 1.17 27.05
N ASN A 177 1.46 0.45 28.12
CA ASN A 177 1.34 0.98 29.50
C ASN A 177 0.30 2.11 29.64
N GLY A 178 -0.78 2.05 28.85
CA GLY A 178 -1.83 3.06 28.87
C GLY A 178 -1.46 4.38 28.19
N ALA A 179 -0.35 4.42 27.43
CA ALA A 179 -0.02 5.59 26.62
C ALA A 179 -1.12 5.87 25.59
N LEU A 180 -1.42 7.16 25.38
CA LEU A 180 -2.35 7.58 24.35
C LEU A 180 -1.73 7.39 22.95
N LEU A 181 -2.60 7.24 21.97
CA LEU A 181 -2.24 7.08 20.57
C LEU A 181 -2.19 8.44 19.89
N ASP A 182 -1.12 8.71 19.15
CA ASP A 182 -0.97 9.96 18.41
C ASP A 182 -1.63 9.87 17.03
N VAL A 183 -1.73 8.65 16.48
CA VAL A 183 -2.44 8.40 15.24
C VAL A 183 -3.28 7.13 15.36
N VAL A 184 -4.53 7.22 14.94
CA VAL A 184 -5.42 6.07 14.75
C VAL A 184 -5.84 6.00 13.27
N VAL A 185 -5.46 4.93 12.59
CA VAL A 185 -5.81 4.68 11.19
C VAL A 185 -6.97 3.69 11.13
N ILE A 186 -8.02 4.05 10.40
CA ILE A 186 -9.21 3.23 10.15
C ILE A 186 -9.24 2.89 8.66
N ASP A 187 -8.59 1.78 8.29
CA ASP A 187 -8.49 1.27 6.92
C ASP A 187 -8.80 -0.24 6.83
N GLY A 188 -9.50 -0.77 7.83
CA GLY A 188 -9.82 -2.19 7.94
C GLY A 188 -11.29 -2.51 7.72
N GLU A 189 -11.77 -3.51 8.46
CA GLU A 189 -13.18 -3.90 8.51
C GLU A 189 -13.94 -3.22 9.64
N TRP A 190 -15.28 -3.21 9.55
CA TRP A 190 -16.18 -2.63 10.56
C TRP A 190 -15.82 -1.17 10.91
N ARG A 191 -15.51 -0.37 9.88
CA ARG A 191 -14.94 0.98 10.04
C ARG A 191 -15.82 1.94 10.82
N ASN A 192 -17.15 1.82 10.76
CA ASN A 192 -18.05 2.66 11.56
C ASN A 192 -17.88 2.41 13.06
N GLU A 193 -17.79 1.15 13.46
CA GLU A 193 -17.61 0.75 14.84
C GLU A 193 -16.20 1.05 15.33
N CYS A 194 -15.19 0.89 14.47
CA CYS A 194 -13.83 1.31 14.75
C CYS A 194 -13.74 2.83 14.95
N ALA A 195 -14.41 3.63 14.12
CA ALA A 195 -14.46 5.10 14.28
C ALA A 195 -15.05 5.52 15.64
N LYS A 196 -16.09 4.82 16.11
CA LYS A 196 -16.66 5.07 17.45
C LYS A 196 -15.69 4.76 18.58
N GLN A 197 -14.82 3.76 18.41
CA GLN A 197 -13.80 3.43 19.42
C GLN A 197 -12.56 4.33 19.36
N ALA A 198 -12.20 4.81 18.18
CA ALA A 198 -10.96 5.56 17.92
C ALA A 198 -10.78 6.78 18.84
N ILE A 199 -11.87 7.44 19.23
CA ILE A 199 -11.84 8.68 20.03
C ILE A 199 -11.38 8.47 21.47
N HIS A 200 -11.52 7.26 22.04
CA HIS A 200 -11.39 7.05 23.49
C HIS A 200 -9.94 7.03 23.98
N PHE A 201 -8.98 6.79 23.10
CA PHE A 201 -7.58 6.62 23.46
C PHE A 201 -6.63 7.47 22.61
N LEU A 202 -7.17 8.44 21.89
CA LEU A 202 -6.40 9.40 21.11
C LEU A 202 -5.77 10.44 22.04
N SER A 203 -4.54 10.85 21.73
CA SER A 203 -3.89 11.95 22.44
C SER A 203 -4.59 13.29 22.12
N PRO A 204 -4.47 14.33 22.97
CA PRO A 204 -5.12 15.62 22.72
C PRO A 204 -4.72 16.30 21.39
N GLU A 205 -3.52 15.99 20.88
CA GLU A 205 -3.03 16.47 19.57
C GLU A 205 -3.11 15.38 18.49
N GLY A 206 -3.71 14.23 18.80
CA GLY A 206 -3.71 13.07 17.95
C GLY A 206 -4.63 13.24 16.74
N VAL A 207 -4.39 12.42 15.72
CA VAL A 207 -5.10 12.47 14.44
C VAL A 207 -5.76 11.13 14.15
N ILE A 208 -7.00 11.17 13.65
CA ILE A 208 -7.65 10.00 13.07
C ILE A 208 -7.53 10.09 11.55
N ILE A 209 -7.04 9.03 10.92
CA ILE A 209 -7.04 8.86 9.47
C ILE A 209 -8.13 7.85 9.13
N PHE A 210 -9.23 8.32 8.56
CA PHE A 210 -10.34 7.47 8.15
C PHE A 210 -10.33 7.30 6.63
N ASP A 211 -9.82 6.16 6.18
CA ASP A 211 -9.73 5.87 4.76
C ASP A 211 -11.12 5.62 4.13
N ASN A 212 -11.31 6.10 2.90
CA ASN A 212 -12.56 6.03 2.14
C ASN A 212 -13.79 6.59 2.88
N SER A 213 -13.61 7.54 3.81
CA SER A 213 -14.69 8.10 4.64
C SER A 213 -15.79 8.81 3.84
N ASP A 214 -15.55 9.13 2.57
CA ASP A 214 -16.53 9.68 1.63
C ASP A 214 -17.62 8.68 1.24
N ARG A 215 -17.38 7.38 1.41
CA ARG A 215 -18.34 6.33 1.04
C ARG A 215 -19.58 6.35 1.94
N ILE A 216 -20.75 6.22 1.32
CA ILE A 216 -22.05 6.29 2.01
C ILE A 216 -22.20 5.29 3.16
N MET A 217 -21.61 4.10 3.04
CA MET A 217 -21.64 3.06 4.07
C MET A 217 -20.91 3.45 5.35
N PHE A 218 -20.02 4.46 5.30
CA PHE A 218 -19.25 4.93 6.45
C PHE A 218 -19.79 6.21 7.09
N ARG A 219 -20.98 6.67 6.66
CA ARG A 219 -21.61 7.88 7.19
C ARG A 219 -21.88 7.84 8.69
N GLU A 220 -22.16 6.67 9.24
CA GLU A 220 -22.42 6.52 10.67
C GLU A 220 -21.16 6.83 11.50
N GLY A 221 -20.00 6.32 11.05
CA GLY A 221 -18.71 6.60 11.67
C GLY A 221 -18.33 8.07 11.53
N THR A 222 -18.46 8.66 10.34
CA THR A 222 -18.15 10.08 10.14
C THR A 222 -19.06 10.99 10.95
N ALA A 223 -20.37 10.71 10.99
CA ALA A 223 -21.32 11.49 11.78
C ALA A 223 -21.02 11.40 13.28
N HIS A 224 -20.60 10.23 13.76
CA HIS A 224 -20.20 10.09 15.16
C HIS A 224 -18.97 10.95 15.49
N LEU A 225 -17.92 10.88 14.67
CA LEU A 225 -16.71 11.68 14.85
C LEU A 225 -17.01 13.19 14.80
N ASP A 226 -17.93 13.62 13.93
CA ASP A 226 -18.40 15.01 13.84
C ASP A 226 -19.09 15.45 15.15
N THR A 227 -19.95 14.61 15.73
CA THR A 227 -20.57 14.90 17.04
C THR A 227 -19.56 14.99 18.19
N CYS A 228 -18.35 14.44 18.01
CA CYS A 228 -17.24 14.54 18.96
C CYS A 228 -16.31 15.74 18.70
N GLY A 229 -16.59 16.58 17.68
CA GLY A 229 -15.82 17.77 17.36
C GLY A 229 -14.52 17.52 16.58
N LEU A 230 -14.45 16.40 15.84
CA LEU A 230 -13.28 16.04 15.02
C LEU A 230 -13.41 16.42 13.54
N PHE A 231 -14.53 17.05 13.16
CA PHE A 231 -14.81 17.60 11.83
C PHE A 231 -15.23 19.07 11.93
#